data_AF-A0A2N3B679-F1
#
_entry.id   AF-A0A2N3B679-F1
#
_cell.length_a   1.000
_cell.length_b   1.000
_cell.length_c   1.000
_cell.angle_alpha   90.00
_cell.angle_beta   90.00
_cell.angle_gamma   90.00
#
_symmetry.space_group_name_H-M   'P 1'
#
loop_
_entity.id
_entity.type
_entity.pdbx_description
1 polymer ?
#
loop_
_entity_poly.entity_id
_entity_poly.type
_entity_poly.pdbx_seq_one_letter_code
_entity_poly.pdbx_strand_id
1 'polypeptide(L)'
;PGAERSRAIMRLSAGFNADQGGRAAARVVDWISVPLGVATLKDQFVDVEDDAARFALMSWYFEEKLASFTPYLAGSPRAGFQIIGTSGTVTTVAACHLGLRRYDRTKVDGLQMTSAEIDAVIRSFLTLGPEGRRADPRIGRDRHTLIMSGAAILQALMRVWPTDKLSVADRGLREGLLYAQMAADGVLTEDGMI
;
A
#
# COMPACT_ATOMS: atom_id res chain seq x y z
N PRO A 1 3.48 22.94 -9.28
CA PRO A 1 2.26 22.14 -9.03
C PRO A 1 2.47 20.87 -8.17
N GLY A 2 3.41 19.96 -8.50
CA GLY A 2 3.58 18.68 -7.78
C GLY A 2 4.11 18.81 -6.33
N ALA A 3 5.08 19.70 -6.11
CA ALA A 3 5.64 19.95 -4.78
C ALA A 3 4.63 20.61 -3.82
N GLU A 4 3.72 21.45 -4.33
CA GLU A 4 2.68 22.11 -3.51
C GLU A 4 1.61 21.14 -3.03
N ARG A 5 1.18 20.18 -3.85
CA ARG A 5 0.23 19.13 -3.45
C ARG A 5 0.79 18.25 -2.33
N SER A 6 2.05 17.87 -2.46
CA SER A 6 2.74 17.04 -1.47
C SER A 6 2.89 17.80 -0.13
N ARG A 7 3.17 19.11 -0.18
CA ARG A 7 3.21 19.98 1.01
C ARG A 7 1.82 20.24 1.63
N ALA A 8 0.75 20.22 0.84
CA ALA A 8 -0.61 20.43 1.34
C ALA A 8 -1.10 19.29 2.25
N ILE A 9 -0.72 18.04 1.95
CA ILE A 9 -0.99 16.88 2.83
C ILE A 9 -0.31 17.06 4.19
N MET A 10 0.90 17.62 4.21
CA MET A 10 1.62 17.89 5.47
C MET A 10 0.98 19.03 6.28
N ARG A 11 0.29 19.99 5.65
CA ARG A 11 -0.42 21.04 6.41
C ARG A 11 -1.64 20.52 7.16
N LEU A 12 -2.21 19.40 6.71
CA LEU A 12 -3.26 18.67 7.44
C LEU A 12 -2.72 17.96 8.69
N SER A 13 -1.38 17.87 8.87
CA SER A 13 -0.78 17.20 10.02
C SER A 13 -0.82 18.01 11.33
N ALA A 14 -1.40 19.21 11.32
CA ALA A 14 -1.54 20.04 12.53
C ALA A 14 -2.38 19.37 13.64
N GLY A 15 -3.11 18.28 13.32
CA GLY A 15 -3.86 17.45 14.28
C GLY A 15 -3.09 16.26 14.87
N PHE A 16 -1.80 16.05 14.53
CA PHE A 16 -0.99 14.92 15.06
C PHE A 16 0.01 15.32 16.16
N ASN A 17 -0.14 16.48 16.78
CA ASN A 17 0.60 16.78 18.01
C ASN A 17 -0.01 15.94 19.16
N ALA A 18 0.41 14.67 19.26
CA ALA A 18 0.13 13.83 20.41
C ALA A 18 0.80 14.43 21.65
N ASP A 19 0.00 14.72 22.66
CA ASP A 19 0.45 15.28 23.94
C ASP A 19 1.27 14.26 24.76
N GLN A 20 2.04 14.78 25.71
CA GLN A 20 3.15 14.16 26.45
C GLN A 20 2.70 13.15 27.54
N GLY A 21 1.69 12.33 27.25
CA GLY A 21 1.05 11.40 28.18
C GLY A 21 1.59 9.97 28.17
N GLY A 22 2.90 9.75 28.34
CA GLY A 22 3.49 8.46 28.77
C GLY A 22 3.29 7.18 27.92
N ARG A 23 2.41 7.17 26.92
CA ARG A 23 2.31 6.11 25.89
C ARG A 23 3.15 6.52 24.70
N ALA A 24 3.87 5.56 24.10
CA ALA A 24 4.70 5.80 22.93
C ALA A 24 3.84 6.38 21.79
N ALA A 25 3.91 7.70 21.59
CA ALA A 25 3.22 8.37 20.51
C ALA A 25 3.88 8.01 19.18
N ALA A 26 3.08 7.55 18.22
CA ALA A 26 3.56 7.33 16.87
C ALA A 26 3.99 8.66 16.25
N ARG A 27 5.24 8.76 15.82
CA ARG A 27 5.81 9.95 15.18
C ARG A 27 6.17 9.64 13.74
N VAL A 28 5.77 10.52 12.82
CA VAL A 28 6.24 10.46 11.42
C VAL A 28 7.72 10.82 11.39
N VAL A 29 8.57 9.87 10.99
CA VAL A 29 10.02 10.07 10.91
C VAL A 29 10.44 10.61 9.54
N ASP A 30 9.79 10.13 8.47
CA ASP A 30 10.05 10.58 7.10
C ASP A 30 8.84 10.30 6.18
N TRP A 31 8.79 10.94 5.01
CA TRP A 31 7.74 10.70 4.01
C TRP A 31 8.17 11.07 2.58
N ILE A 32 7.61 10.35 1.60
CA ILE A 32 7.61 10.73 0.19
C ILE A 32 6.25 10.50 -0.44
N SER A 33 6.00 11.24 -1.52
CA SER A 33 4.98 10.92 -2.50
C SER A 33 5.65 10.64 -3.84
N VAL A 34 5.73 9.36 -4.22
CA VAL A 34 6.23 8.99 -5.55
C VAL A 34 5.19 9.43 -6.59
N PRO A 35 5.55 10.17 -7.65
CA PRO A 35 4.61 10.60 -8.69
C PRO A 35 4.25 9.45 -9.66
N LEU A 36 4.12 8.23 -9.16
CA LEU A 36 3.75 7.03 -9.88
C LEU A 36 2.64 6.31 -9.11
N GLY A 37 1.45 6.26 -9.71
CA GLY A 37 0.34 5.45 -9.25
C GLY A 37 0.11 4.27 -10.18
N VAL A 38 -0.83 3.40 -9.82
CA VAL A 38 -1.15 2.20 -10.61
C VAL A 38 -1.56 2.50 -12.06
N ALA A 39 -2.27 3.61 -12.29
CA ALA A 39 -2.70 4.01 -13.62
C ALA A 39 -1.53 4.55 -14.45
N THR A 40 -0.78 5.52 -13.91
CA THR A 40 0.35 6.12 -14.63
C THR A 40 1.46 5.11 -14.89
N LEU A 41 1.72 4.20 -13.95
CA LEU A 41 2.70 3.13 -14.14
C LEU A 41 2.26 2.14 -15.21
N LYS A 42 0.98 1.76 -15.25
CA LYS A 42 0.45 0.91 -16.31
C LYS A 42 0.58 1.58 -17.69
N ASP A 43 0.18 2.83 -17.79
CA ASP A 43 0.15 3.55 -19.07
C ASP A 43 1.56 3.75 -19.65
N GLN A 44 2.59 3.87 -18.80
CA GLN A 44 3.99 4.00 -19.23
C GLN A 44 4.56 2.75 -19.91
N PHE A 45 4.02 1.57 -19.65
CA PHE A 45 4.51 0.30 -20.19
C PHE A 45 3.44 -0.42 -21.02
N VAL A 46 2.52 0.35 -21.62
CA VAL A 46 1.40 -0.19 -22.41
C VAL A 46 1.86 -0.86 -23.71
N ASP A 47 3.03 -0.45 -24.22
CA ASP A 47 3.70 -0.93 -25.43
C ASP A 47 4.47 -2.24 -25.23
N VAL A 48 4.62 -2.71 -23.99
CA VAL A 48 5.23 -4.00 -23.69
C VAL A 48 4.17 -5.12 -23.79
N GLU A 49 4.27 -5.93 -24.84
CA GLU A 49 3.31 -7.00 -25.14
C GLU A 49 3.40 -8.17 -24.16
N ASP A 50 4.62 -8.60 -23.81
CA ASP A 50 4.84 -9.70 -22.88
C ASP A 50 4.47 -9.28 -21.44
N ASP A 51 3.51 -9.99 -20.85
CA ASP A 51 2.91 -9.61 -19.58
C ASP A 51 3.89 -9.73 -18.40
N ALA A 52 4.79 -10.72 -18.45
CA ALA A 52 5.80 -10.94 -17.41
C ALA A 52 6.91 -9.89 -17.51
N ALA A 53 7.38 -9.58 -18.71
CA ALA A 53 8.35 -8.51 -18.97
C ALA A 53 7.79 -7.16 -18.56
N ARG A 54 6.53 -6.86 -18.92
CA ARG A 54 5.84 -5.63 -18.50
C ARG A 54 5.77 -5.51 -16.98
N PHE A 55 5.40 -6.59 -16.29
CA PHE A 55 5.37 -6.62 -14.83
C PHE A 55 6.76 -6.36 -14.21
N ALA A 56 7.78 -7.04 -14.72
CA ALA A 56 9.16 -6.89 -14.23
C ALA A 56 9.67 -5.45 -14.42
N LEU A 57 9.44 -4.86 -15.61
CA LEU A 57 9.83 -3.48 -15.91
C LEU A 57 9.11 -2.46 -15.01
N MET A 58 7.81 -2.62 -14.79
CA MET A 58 7.06 -1.77 -13.86
C MET A 58 7.61 -1.83 -12.44
N SER A 59 7.94 -3.04 -11.97
CA SER A 59 8.43 -3.25 -10.61
C SER A 59 9.83 -2.65 -10.42
N TRP A 60 10.73 -2.90 -11.39
CA TRP A 60 12.08 -2.34 -11.40
C TRP A 60 12.06 -0.80 -11.50
N TYR A 61 11.28 -0.24 -12.43
CA TYR A 61 11.19 1.21 -12.60
C TYR A 61 10.67 1.92 -11.35
N PHE A 62 9.68 1.34 -10.66
CA PHE A 62 9.20 1.89 -9.41
C PHE A 62 10.27 1.82 -8.30
N GLU A 63 11.00 0.71 -8.22
CA GLU A 63 12.12 0.54 -7.29
C GLU A 63 13.20 1.61 -7.49
N GLU A 64 13.55 1.95 -8.72
CA GLU A 64 14.49 3.05 -9.01
C GLU A 64 14.01 4.40 -8.46
N LYS A 65 12.70 4.68 -8.47
CA LYS A 65 12.15 5.92 -7.89
C LYS A 65 12.21 5.97 -6.37
N LEU A 66 12.40 4.83 -5.73
CA LEU A 66 12.57 4.75 -4.29
C LEU A 66 14.02 4.91 -3.87
N ALA A 67 14.99 4.70 -4.76
CA ALA A 67 16.43 4.63 -4.44
C ALA A 67 16.91 5.78 -3.54
N SER A 68 16.48 7.02 -3.81
CA SER A 68 16.86 8.21 -3.05
C SER A 68 16.13 8.40 -1.71
N PHE A 69 15.09 7.62 -1.45
CA PHE A 69 14.31 7.63 -0.20
C PHE A 69 14.47 6.33 0.61
N THR A 70 15.12 5.32 0.04
CA THR A 70 15.35 4.08 0.77
C THR A 70 16.21 4.37 2.02
N PRO A 71 15.83 3.91 3.22
CA PRO A 71 16.46 4.29 4.48
C PRO A 71 17.86 3.67 4.68
N TYR A 72 18.59 3.35 3.61
CA TYR A 72 19.87 2.63 3.59
C TYR A 72 21.09 3.40 4.13
N LEU A 73 20.90 4.43 4.96
CA LEU A 73 22.03 5.10 5.61
C LEU A 73 22.23 4.73 7.08
N ALA A 74 21.33 3.99 7.76
CA ALA A 74 21.44 3.84 9.22
C ALA A 74 20.99 2.51 9.85
N GLY A 75 21.18 1.35 9.20
CA GLY A 75 21.20 0.06 9.93
C GLY A 75 19.95 -0.27 10.74
N SER A 76 18.75 0.12 10.29
CA SER A 76 17.50 -0.13 11.00
C SER A 76 17.33 -1.62 11.31
N PRO A 77 17.03 -2.01 12.56
CA PRO A 77 16.81 -3.40 12.91
C PRO A 77 15.64 -3.97 12.11
N ARG A 78 15.81 -5.15 11.52
CA ARG A 78 14.70 -5.96 10.98
C ARG A 78 13.66 -6.28 12.05
N ALA A 79 14.11 -6.43 13.30
CA ALA A 79 13.26 -6.79 14.42
C ALA A 79 12.24 -5.67 14.70
N GLY A 80 10.95 -5.98 14.59
CA GLY A 80 9.86 -5.04 14.81
C GLY A 80 9.51 -4.16 13.61
N PHE A 81 10.19 -4.29 12.47
CA PHE A 81 9.83 -3.55 11.26
C PHE A 81 8.56 -4.13 10.61
N GLN A 82 7.56 -3.28 10.37
CA GLN A 82 6.29 -3.67 9.77
C GLN A 82 5.95 -2.74 8.60
N ILE A 83 5.48 -3.32 7.50
CA ILE A 83 4.81 -2.57 6.43
C ILE A 83 3.31 -2.71 6.64
N ILE A 84 2.59 -1.60 6.58
CA ILE A 84 1.13 -1.58 6.61
C ILE A 84 0.64 -1.08 5.25
N GLY A 85 -0.08 -1.94 4.53
CA GLY A 85 -0.63 -1.63 3.22
C GLY A 85 -2.12 -1.31 3.30
N THR A 86 -2.50 -0.09 2.89
CA THR A 86 -3.88 0.40 2.99
C THR A 86 -4.65 0.43 1.66
N SER A 87 -3.97 0.13 0.55
CA SER A 87 -4.51 0.38 -0.78
C SER A 87 -5.42 -0.75 -1.29
N GLY A 88 -6.25 -0.43 -2.28
CA GLY A 88 -7.12 -1.41 -2.95
C GLY A 88 -6.36 -2.59 -3.58
N THR A 89 -5.12 -2.38 -4.01
CA THR A 89 -4.25 -3.46 -4.49
C THR A 89 -3.94 -4.43 -3.37
N VAL A 90 -3.53 -3.93 -2.20
CA VAL A 90 -3.18 -4.75 -1.04
C VAL A 90 -4.40 -5.56 -0.59
N THR A 91 -5.57 -4.92 -0.49
CA THR A 91 -6.80 -5.63 -0.09
C THR A 91 -7.25 -6.65 -1.13
N THR A 92 -7.05 -6.40 -2.43
CA THR A 92 -7.32 -7.42 -3.47
C THR A 92 -6.34 -8.59 -3.40
N VAL A 93 -5.04 -8.34 -3.22
CA VAL A 93 -4.03 -9.41 -3.06
C VAL A 93 -4.37 -10.28 -1.84
N ALA A 94 -4.75 -9.66 -0.72
CA ALA A 94 -5.20 -10.36 0.47
C ALA A 94 -6.48 -11.18 0.26
N ALA A 95 -7.50 -10.60 -0.39
CA ALA A 95 -8.71 -11.34 -0.72
C ALA A 95 -8.42 -12.54 -1.64
N CYS A 96 -7.51 -12.39 -2.61
CA CYS A 96 -7.08 -13.47 -3.50
C CYS A 96 -6.30 -14.55 -2.75
N HIS A 97 -5.41 -14.17 -1.83
CA HIS A 97 -4.68 -15.08 -0.95
C HIS A 97 -5.63 -15.93 -0.11
N LEU A 98 -6.65 -15.30 0.49
CA LEU A 98 -7.69 -15.98 1.26
C LEU A 98 -8.70 -16.76 0.39
N GLY A 99 -8.59 -16.71 -0.94
CA GLY A 99 -9.51 -17.40 -1.85
C GLY A 99 -10.94 -16.84 -1.83
N LEU A 100 -11.14 -15.59 -1.41
CA LEU A 100 -12.46 -15.01 -1.21
C LEU A 100 -13.15 -14.67 -2.54
N ARG A 101 -14.21 -15.41 -2.88
CA ARG A 101 -15.04 -15.12 -4.08
C ARG A 101 -15.79 -13.79 -4.00
N ARG A 102 -16.02 -13.29 -2.80
CA ARG A 102 -16.62 -11.98 -2.52
C ARG A 102 -15.82 -11.31 -1.43
N TYR A 103 -15.61 -10.00 -1.56
CA TYR A 103 -14.85 -9.23 -0.59
C TYR A 103 -15.51 -9.30 0.79
N ASP A 104 -14.72 -9.63 1.81
CA ASP A 104 -15.13 -9.67 3.21
C ASP A 104 -14.10 -8.90 4.04
N ARG A 105 -14.46 -7.66 4.39
CA ARG A 105 -13.60 -6.76 5.17
C ARG A 105 -13.16 -7.37 6.49
N THR A 106 -14.03 -8.15 7.15
CA THR A 106 -13.74 -8.72 8.48
C THR A 106 -12.62 -9.75 8.45
N LYS A 107 -12.35 -10.32 7.26
CA LYS A 107 -11.27 -11.27 7.03
C LYS A 107 -10.01 -10.62 6.46
N VAL A 108 -10.17 -9.51 5.74
CA VAL A 108 -9.07 -8.83 5.05
C VAL A 108 -8.38 -7.81 5.95
N ASP A 109 -9.13 -7.04 6.73
CA ASP A 109 -8.58 -6.04 7.64
C ASP A 109 -7.79 -6.72 8.77
N GLY A 110 -6.54 -6.31 8.98
CA GLY A 110 -5.64 -6.90 9.96
C GLY A 110 -4.93 -8.19 9.51
N LEU A 111 -5.23 -8.70 8.30
CA LEU A 111 -4.53 -9.88 7.77
C LEU A 111 -3.03 -9.58 7.64
N GLN A 112 -2.20 -10.51 8.12
CA GLN A 112 -0.75 -10.48 7.89
C GLN A 112 -0.40 -11.47 6.79
N MET A 113 0.43 -11.03 5.86
CA MET A 113 0.94 -11.83 4.76
C MET A 113 2.45 -11.74 4.68
N THR A 114 3.09 -12.85 4.36
CA THR A 114 4.51 -12.92 4.06
C THR A 114 4.81 -12.50 2.63
N SER A 115 6.05 -12.09 2.34
CA SER A 115 6.52 -11.84 0.97
C SER A 115 6.28 -13.04 0.06
N ALA A 116 6.49 -14.26 0.57
CA ALA A 116 6.27 -15.50 -0.18
C ALA A 116 4.80 -15.71 -0.57
N GLU A 117 3.86 -15.39 0.32
CA GLU A 117 2.42 -15.48 0.06
C GLU A 117 1.95 -14.41 -0.93
N ILE A 118 2.47 -13.18 -0.81
CA ILE A 118 2.24 -12.10 -1.77
C ILE A 118 2.76 -12.53 -3.15
N ASP A 119 4.00 -13.01 -3.24
CA ASP A 119 4.60 -13.48 -4.48
C ASP A 119 3.83 -14.66 -5.10
N ALA A 120 3.28 -15.55 -4.29
CA ALA A 120 2.44 -16.65 -4.78
C ALA A 120 1.16 -16.12 -5.45
N VAL A 121 0.50 -15.11 -4.87
CA VAL A 121 -0.66 -14.46 -5.49
C VAL A 121 -0.26 -13.76 -6.78
N ILE A 122 0.86 -13.02 -6.79
CA ILE A 122 1.36 -12.33 -7.99
C ILE A 122 1.68 -13.32 -9.10
N ARG A 123 2.35 -14.44 -8.79
CA ARG A 123 2.59 -15.52 -9.77
C ARG A 123 1.29 -16.07 -10.32
N SER A 124 0.27 -16.27 -9.47
CA SER A 124 -1.05 -16.73 -9.93
C SER A 124 -1.69 -15.73 -10.90
N PHE A 125 -1.52 -14.43 -10.69
CA PHE A 125 -2.00 -13.41 -11.61
C PHE A 125 -1.32 -13.50 -12.96
N LEU A 126 0.00 -13.71 -13.00
CA LEU A 126 0.76 -13.90 -14.25
C LEU A 126 0.32 -15.18 -14.97
N THR A 127 0.17 -16.29 -14.25
CA THR A 127 -0.28 -17.57 -14.82
C THR A 127 -1.69 -17.49 -15.41
N LEU A 128 -2.60 -16.74 -14.77
CA LEU A 128 -3.95 -16.51 -15.30
C LEU A 128 -3.94 -15.68 -16.60
N GLY A 129 -2.91 -14.85 -16.79
CA GLY A 129 -2.83 -13.90 -17.90
C GLY A 129 -3.95 -12.84 -17.88
N PRO A 130 -3.99 -11.95 -18.90
CA PRO A 130 -4.93 -10.83 -18.93
C PRO A 130 -6.41 -11.25 -18.87
N GLU A 131 -6.81 -12.24 -19.67
CA GLU A 131 -8.20 -12.69 -19.72
C GLU A 131 -8.60 -13.49 -18.47
N GLY A 132 -7.71 -14.33 -17.93
CA GLY A 132 -7.97 -15.03 -16.67
C GLY A 132 -8.15 -14.07 -15.50
N ARG A 133 -7.34 -13.01 -15.42
CA ARG A 133 -7.51 -11.96 -14.41
C ARG A 133 -8.81 -11.18 -14.56
N ARG A 134 -9.26 -10.93 -15.80
CA ARG A 134 -10.55 -10.27 -16.07
C ARG A 134 -11.73 -11.14 -15.60
N ALA A 135 -11.62 -12.47 -15.78
CA ALA A 135 -12.65 -13.42 -15.40
C ALA A 135 -12.62 -13.82 -13.91
N ASP A 136 -11.52 -13.54 -13.19
CA ASP A 136 -11.38 -13.93 -11.79
C ASP A 136 -12.30 -13.08 -10.87
N PRO A 137 -13.33 -13.69 -10.24
CA PRO A 137 -14.26 -12.95 -9.39
C PRO A 137 -13.59 -12.37 -8.13
N ARG A 138 -12.43 -12.90 -7.71
CA ARG A 138 -11.69 -12.44 -6.53
C ARG A 138 -11.00 -11.10 -6.76
N ILE A 139 -10.63 -10.80 -8.00
CA ILE A 139 -9.98 -9.53 -8.37
C ILE A 139 -11.02 -8.42 -8.48
N GLY A 140 -12.17 -8.73 -9.10
CA GLY A 140 -13.24 -7.79 -9.38
C GLY A 140 -13.10 -7.10 -10.75
N ARG A 141 -14.24 -6.82 -11.38
CA ARG A 141 -14.32 -6.35 -12.79
C ARG A 141 -13.57 -5.05 -13.05
N ASP A 142 -13.55 -4.11 -12.13
CA ASP A 142 -12.89 -2.82 -12.38
C ASP A 142 -11.39 -2.86 -12.02
N ARG A 143 -11.02 -3.74 -11.08
CA ARG A 143 -9.65 -3.80 -10.53
C ARG A 143 -8.68 -4.57 -11.42
N HIS A 144 -9.16 -5.49 -12.27
CA HIS A 144 -8.29 -6.32 -13.11
C HIS A 144 -7.39 -5.48 -14.04
N THR A 145 -7.82 -4.28 -14.41
CA THR A 145 -7.09 -3.40 -15.34
C THR A 145 -5.83 -2.80 -14.71
N LEU A 146 -5.79 -2.64 -13.38
CA LEU A 146 -4.74 -1.95 -12.63
C LEU A 146 -4.04 -2.88 -11.62
N ILE A 147 -4.51 -4.12 -11.47
CA ILE A 147 -3.99 -5.02 -10.44
C ILE A 147 -2.50 -5.34 -10.64
N MET A 148 -2.05 -5.49 -11.87
CA MET A 148 -0.65 -5.86 -12.17
C MET A 148 0.33 -4.72 -11.86
N SER A 149 -0.01 -3.47 -12.19
CA SER A 149 0.84 -2.32 -11.86
C SER A 149 0.86 -2.07 -10.34
N GLY A 150 -0.27 -2.25 -9.66
CA GLY A 150 -0.30 -2.23 -8.20
C GLY A 150 0.54 -3.35 -7.57
N ALA A 151 0.44 -4.56 -8.08
CA ALA A 151 1.23 -5.70 -7.61
C ALA A 151 2.74 -5.46 -7.82
N ALA A 152 3.13 -4.82 -8.93
CA ALA A 152 4.52 -4.46 -9.20
C ALA A 152 5.07 -3.46 -8.18
N ILE A 153 4.26 -2.45 -7.80
CA ILE A 153 4.58 -1.50 -6.73
C ILE A 153 4.72 -2.23 -5.40
N LEU A 154 3.74 -3.07 -5.04
CA LEU A 154 3.77 -3.83 -3.80
C LEU A 154 5.03 -4.71 -3.72
N GLN A 155 5.36 -5.42 -4.80
CA GLN A 155 6.54 -6.28 -4.83
C GLN A 155 7.84 -5.49 -4.67
N ALA A 156 7.94 -4.32 -5.31
CA ALA A 156 9.09 -3.43 -5.14
C ALA A 156 9.23 -2.95 -3.68
N LEU A 157 8.11 -2.55 -3.04
CA LEU A 157 8.12 -2.18 -1.61
C LEU A 157 8.57 -3.34 -0.73
N MET A 158 8.09 -4.56 -0.97
CA MET A 158 8.50 -5.74 -0.18
C MET A 158 9.98 -6.11 -0.38
N ARG A 159 10.59 -5.81 -1.54
CA ARG A 159 12.02 -6.05 -1.77
C ARG A 159 12.92 -5.00 -1.12
N VAL A 160 12.47 -3.74 -1.12
CA VAL A 160 13.29 -2.60 -0.68
C VAL A 160 13.39 -2.51 0.84
N TRP A 161 12.32 -2.84 1.58
CA TRP A 161 12.28 -2.66 3.03
C TRP A 161 12.70 -3.91 3.81
N PRO A 162 13.27 -3.75 5.02
CA PRO A 162 13.87 -4.83 5.79
C PRO A 162 12.82 -5.65 6.57
N THR A 163 11.78 -6.13 5.89
CA THR A 163 10.77 -7.04 6.47
C THR A 163 10.24 -8.00 5.41
N ASP A 164 9.80 -9.16 5.87
CA ASP A 164 9.11 -10.16 5.07
C ASP A 164 7.61 -10.17 5.32
N LYS A 165 7.08 -9.21 6.10
CA LYS A 165 5.66 -9.16 6.51
C LYS A 165 4.98 -7.85 6.12
N LEU A 166 3.78 -7.99 5.61
CA LEU A 166 2.83 -6.93 5.33
C LEU A 166 1.57 -7.15 6.16
N SER A 167 1.10 -6.12 6.85
CA SER A 167 -0.24 -6.09 7.45
C SER A 167 -1.19 -5.30 6.56
N VAL A 168 -2.39 -5.82 6.34
CA VAL A 168 -3.43 -5.13 5.57
C VAL A 168 -4.27 -4.26 6.49
N ALA A 169 -4.52 -3.03 6.06
CA ALA A 169 -5.42 -2.11 6.76
C ALA A 169 -6.47 -1.58 5.78
N ASP A 170 -7.73 -1.92 5.99
CA ASP A 170 -8.83 -1.44 5.14
C ASP A 170 -9.32 -0.03 5.54
N ARG A 171 -8.58 0.62 6.44
CA ARG A 171 -8.71 2.04 6.80
C ARG A 171 -7.48 2.76 6.28
N GLY A 172 -7.68 3.86 5.58
CA GLY A 172 -6.61 4.62 4.94
C GLY A 172 -6.80 6.12 5.09
N LEU A 173 -6.54 6.85 4.01
CA LEU A 173 -6.53 8.30 4.00
C LEU A 173 -7.87 8.93 4.42
N ARG A 174 -9.01 8.32 4.02
CA ARG A 174 -10.33 8.87 4.32
C ARG A 174 -10.61 8.84 5.81
N GLU A 175 -10.36 7.70 6.44
CA GLU A 175 -10.52 7.50 7.87
C GLU A 175 -9.53 8.36 8.66
N GLY A 176 -8.27 8.45 8.20
CA GLY A 176 -7.26 9.31 8.81
C GLY A 176 -7.62 10.80 8.77
N LEU A 177 -8.17 11.27 7.65
CA LEU A 177 -8.63 12.66 7.52
C LEU A 177 -9.82 12.95 8.44
N LEU A 178 -10.79 12.04 8.49
CA LEU A 178 -11.94 12.16 9.39
C LEU A 178 -11.50 12.21 10.86
N TYR A 179 -10.60 11.32 11.27
CA TYR A 179 -10.08 11.28 12.64
C TYR A 179 -9.34 12.58 13.00
N ALA A 180 -8.51 13.10 12.09
CA ALA A 180 -7.81 14.37 12.29
C ALA A 180 -8.78 15.55 12.45
N GLN A 181 -9.86 15.58 11.68
CA GLN A 181 -10.91 16.60 11.79
C GLN A 181 -11.67 16.48 13.13
N MET A 182 -12.11 15.27 13.49
CA MET A 182 -12.82 15.04 14.75
C MET A 182 -11.96 15.35 15.98
N ALA A 183 -10.65 15.07 15.92
CA ALA A 183 -9.72 15.42 16.98
C ALA A 183 -9.52 16.94 17.08
N ALA A 184 -9.38 17.63 15.95
CA ALA A 184 -9.28 19.09 15.92
C ALA A 184 -10.54 19.78 16.46
N ASP A 185 -11.71 19.19 16.23
CA ASP A 185 -13.00 19.68 16.72
C ASP A 185 -13.30 19.27 18.19
N GLY A 186 -12.39 18.54 18.85
CA GLY A 186 -12.52 18.12 20.25
C GLY A 186 -13.58 17.03 20.51
N VAL A 187 -14.05 16.36 19.46
CA VAL A 187 -15.12 15.32 19.54
C VAL A 187 -14.54 13.97 19.98
N LEU A 188 -13.23 13.76 19.81
CA LEU A 188 -12.52 12.58 20.29
C LEU A 188 -11.74 12.93 21.57
N THR A 189 -12.21 12.45 22.71
CA THR A 189 -11.41 12.34 23.94
C THR A 189 -10.64 11.02 23.95
N GLU A 190 -9.50 10.96 24.64
CA GLU A 190 -8.48 9.89 24.57
C GLU A 190 -8.98 8.45 24.83
N ASP A 191 -10.20 8.28 25.34
CA ASP A 191 -10.75 6.96 25.71
C ASP A 191 -11.72 6.33 24.69
N GLY A 192 -12.05 7.02 23.59
CA GLY A 192 -12.80 6.42 22.49
C GLY A 192 -14.27 6.11 22.81
N MET A 193 -15.15 6.88 22.17
CA MET A 193 -16.61 6.81 22.20
C MET A 193 -17.29 7.32 23.48
N ILE A 194 -18.27 8.19 23.26
CA ILE A 194 -19.43 8.36 24.15
C ILE A 194 -20.39 7.21 23.86
#